data_AF-A0A6L6PZU5-F1
#
_entry.id   AF-A0A6L6PZU5-F1
#
_cell.length_a   1.000
_cell.length_b   1.000
_cell.length_c   1.000
_cell.angle_alpha   90.00
_cell.angle_beta   90.00
_cell.angle_gamma   90.00
#
_symmetry.space_group_name_H-M   'P 1'
#
loop_
_entity.id
_entity.type
_entity.pdbx_description
1 polymer ?
#
loop_
_entity_poly.entity_id
_entity_poly.type
_entity_poly.pdbx_seq_one_letter_code
_entity_poly.pdbx_strand_id
1 'polypeptide(L)'
;MKSDPEQLDGRSYTITPVSTASGNGWWLRTFVDGDEVGYRVFLARTANRAESMAWWDGLTNDERTDCATYSISATEAYQRHLLDVAYAEAETTACAWMDATAFPALV
;
A
#
# COMPACT_ATOMS: atom_id res chain seq x y z
N MET A 1 4.99 21.52 -19.95
CA MET A 1 4.85 21.85 -18.52
C MET A 1 4.31 20.63 -17.81
N LYS A 2 5.19 19.70 -17.45
CA LYS A 2 4.92 18.62 -16.51
C LYS A 2 5.93 18.85 -15.39
N SER A 3 5.44 19.03 -14.18
CA SER A 3 6.28 19.22 -12.99
C SER A 3 7.15 17.98 -12.83
N ASP A 4 8.48 18.16 -12.92
CA ASP A 4 9.42 17.16 -12.47
C ASP A 4 9.19 16.94 -10.97
N PRO A 5 9.06 15.70 -10.49
CA PRO A 5 9.00 15.44 -9.07
C PRO A 5 10.30 15.97 -8.45
N GLU A 6 10.18 16.80 -7.42
CA GLU A 6 11.30 17.30 -6.64
C GLU A 6 12.25 16.14 -6.30
N GLN A 7 13.36 16.04 -7.04
CA GLN A 7 14.45 15.15 -6.70
C GLN A 7 15.08 15.71 -5.41
N LEU A 8 14.58 15.26 -4.28
CA LEU A 8 15.23 15.45 -2.99
C LEU A 8 16.54 14.64 -3.04
N ASP A 9 17.65 15.30 -3.36
CA ASP A 9 19.03 14.79 -3.21
C ASP A 9 19.24 13.35 -3.73
N GLY A 10 18.78 13.04 -4.94
CA GLY A 10 18.97 11.73 -5.57
C GLY A 10 18.14 10.58 -4.96
N ARG A 11 17.26 10.87 -3.99
CA ARG A 11 16.44 9.87 -3.30
C ARG A 11 15.15 9.63 -4.04
N SER A 12 14.76 8.36 -4.15
CA SER A 12 13.47 7.98 -4.73
C SER A 12 12.97 6.67 -4.14
N TYR A 13 11.71 6.33 -4.42
CA TYR A 13 11.14 5.05 -4.07
C TYR A 13 10.16 4.55 -5.13
N THR A 14 9.89 3.25 -5.08
CA THR A 14 8.87 2.59 -5.89
C THR A 14 8.03 1.68 -5.00
N ILE A 15 6.72 1.61 -5.28
CA ILE A 15 5.80 0.67 -4.65
C ILE A 15 5.19 -0.16 -5.77
N THR A 16 5.48 -1.46 -5.79
CA THR A 16 4.98 -2.38 -6.82
C THR A 16 4.14 -3.48 -6.21
N PRO A 17 3.10 -3.97 -6.91
CA PRO A 17 2.30 -5.07 -6.41
C PRO A 17 3.14 -6.34 -6.30
N VAL A 18 2.96 -7.10 -5.23
CA VAL A 18 3.58 -8.41 -5.03
C VAL A 18 2.51 -9.46 -4.74
N SER A 19 2.67 -10.63 -5.36
CA SER A 19 1.88 -11.82 -5.05
C SER A 19 2.81 -12.88 -4.49
N THR A 20 2.49 -13.38 -3.29
CA THR A 20 3.28 -14.38 -2.59
C THR A 20 2.39 -15.56 -2.18
N ALA A 21 3.01 -16.66 -1.74
CA ALA A 21 2.27 -17.78 -1.16
C ALA A 21 1.46 -17.36 0.09
N SER A 22 1.84 -16.26 0.74
CA SER A 22 1.22 -15.76 1.98
C SER A 22 0.17 -14.66 1.75
N GLY A 23 -0.03 -14.22 0.50
CA GLY A 23 -1.00 -13.19 0.16
C GLY A 23 -0.51 -12.19 -0.88
N ASN A 24 -1.38 -11.24 -1.20
CA ASN A 24 -1.09 -10.12 -2.09
C ASN A 24 -0.71 -8.89 -1.25
N GLY A 25 0.11 -8.00 -1.79
CA GLY A 25 0.54 -6.80 -1.08
C GLY A 25 1.44 -5.92 -1.93
N TRP A 26 2.35 -5.23 -1.27
CA TRP A 26 3.19 -4.21 -1.89
C TRP A 26 4.65 -4.35 -1.50
N TRP A 27 5.52 -4.22 -2.50
CA TRP A 27 6.96 -4.13 -2.31
C TRP A 27 7.38 -2.68 -2.42
N LEU A 28 7.80 -2.10 -1.29
CA LEU A 28 8.49 -0.83 -1.24
C LEU A 28 9.98 -1.05 -1.49
N ARG A 29 10.54 -0.37 -2.48
CA ARG A 29 11.99 -0.30 -2.74
C ARG A 29 12.41 1.16 -2.78
N THR A 30 13.56 1.47 -2.23
CA THR A 30 14.06 2.83 -2.15
C THR A 30 15.47 2.94 -2.69
N PHE A 31 15.78 4.11 -3.24
CA PHE A 31 16.99 4.34 -4.01
C PHE A 31 17.67 5.63 -3.57
N VAL A 32 19.00 5.65 -3.68
CA VAL A 32 19.85 6.84 -3.58
C VAL A 32 20.71 6.87 -4.83
N ASP A 33 20.65 7.96 -5.59
CA ASP A 33 21.35 8.12 -6.87
C ASP A 33 21.07 6.98 -7.88
N GLY A 34 19.89 6.37 -7.76
CA GLY A 34 19.44 5.24 -8.59
C GLY A 34 19.84 3.85 -8.07
N ASP A 35 20.69 3.76 -7.05
CA ASP A 35 21.05 2.50 -6.42
C ASP A 35 20.05 2.12 -5.32
N GLU A 36 19.59 0.87 -5.33
CA GLU A 36 18.68 0.39 -4.28
C GLU A 36 19.42 0.25 -2.95
N VAL A 37 18.94 0.98 -1.94
CA VAL A 37 19.54 1.03 -0.60
C VAL A 37 18.66 0.37 0.47
N GLY A 38 17.44 -0.01 0.12
CA GLY A 38 16.51 -0.62 1.08
C GLY A 38 15.22 -1.08 0.45
N TYR A 39 14.59 -2.04 1.10
CA TYR A 39 13.27 -2.52 0.72
C TYR A 39 12.47 -2.98 1.93
N ARG A 40 11.15 -3.03 1.76
CA ARG A 40 10.20 -3.62 2.71
C ARG A 40 8.99 -4.16 1.99
N VAL A 41 8.43 -5.26 2.49
CA VAL A 41 7.21 -5.87 1.96
C VAL A 41 6.06 -5.66 2.94
N PHE A 42 4.92 -5.20 2.42
CA PHE A 42 3.67 -4.96 3.14
C PHE A 42 2.61 -5.90 2.58
N LEU A 43 2.33 -7.00 3.31
CA LEU A 43 1.35 -7.98 2.87
C LEU A 43 -0.04 -7.60 3.39
N ALA A 44 -1.02 -7.56 2.49
CA ALA A 44 -2.41 -7.56 2.92
C ALA A 44 -2.76 -8.94 3.47
N ARG A 45 -3.35 -8.96 4.66
CA ARG A 45 -3.92 -10.19 5.21
C ARG A 45 -5.05 -10.72 4.32
N THR A 46 -5.29 -12.02 4.40
CA THR A 46 -6.44 -12.63 3.73
C THR A 46 -7.72 -12.27 4.47
N ALA A 47 -8.68 -11.71 3.74
CA ALA A 47 -10.01 -11.40 4.25
C ALA A 47 -10.71 -12.69 4.71
N ASN A 48 -11.17 -12.71 5.95
CA ASN A 48 -12.09 -13.73 6.41
C ASN A 48 -13.54 -13.23 6.32
N ARG A 49 -14.48 -14.16 6.15
CA ARG A 49 -15.89 -13.83 5.90
C ARG A 49 -16.52 -13.02 7.04
N ALA A 50 -16.23 -13.36 8.29
CA ALA A 50 -16.87 -12.72 9.44
C ALA A 50 -16.48 -11.24 9.55
N GLU A 51 -15.18 -10.95 9.43
CA GLU A 51 -14.69 -9.57 9.42
C GLU A 51 -15.14 -8.78 8.20
N SER A 52 -15.19 -9.43 7.03
CA SER A 52 -15.66 -8.79 5.80
C SER A 52 -17.10 -8.31 5.94
N MET A 53 -17.96 -9.15 6.54
CA MET A 53 -19.35 -8.77 6.81
C MET A 53 -19.44 -7.67 7.86
N ALA A 54 -18.67 -7.77 8.95
CA ALA A 54 -18.68 -6.74 10.01
C ALA A 54 -18.24 -5.36 9.48
N TRP A 55 -17.21 -5.33 8.63
CA TRP A 55 -16.77 -4.10 7.95
C TRP A 55 -17.85 -3.57 7.00
N TRP A 56 -18.41 -4.44 6.16
CA TRP A 56 -19.47 -4.09 5.20
C TRP A 56 -20.72 -3.54 5.89
N ASP A 57 -21.12 -4.15 7.00
CA ASP A 57 -22.27 -3.74 7.80
C ASP A 57 -22.06 -2.36 8.45
N GLY A 58 -20.79 -1.98 8.68
CA GLY A 58 -20.39 -0.66 9.17
C GLY A 58 -20.34 0.45 8.12
N LEU A 59 -20.32 0.12 6.83
CA LEU A 59 -20.31 1.09 5.74
C LEU A 59 -21.66 1.80 5.58
N THR A 60 -21.61 3.06 5.19
CA THR A 60 -22.76 3.82 4.70
C THR A 60 -23.25 3.27 3.35
N ASN A 61 -24.46 3.67 2.93
CA ASN A 61 -24.98 3.26 1.64
C ASN A 61 -24.11 3.75 0.48
N ASP A 62 -23.58 4.97 0.55
CA ASP A 62 -22.74 5.54 -0.50
C ASP A 62 -21.42 4.77 -0.61
N GLU A 63 -20.77 4.46 0.50
CA GLU A 63 -19.54 3.64 0.52
C GLU A 63 -19.78 2.23 -0.03
N ARG A 64 -20.94 1.62 0.25
CA ARG A 64 -21.33 0.33 -0.34
C ARG A 64 -21.57 0.42 -1.84
N THR A 65 -22.20 1.51 -2.30
CA THR A 65 -22.40 1.77 -3.72
C THR A 65 -21.06 1.91 -4.43
N ASP A 66 -20.11 2.64 -3.86
CA ASP A 66 -18.76 2.76 -4.39
C ASP A 66 -18.07 1.38 -4.48
N CYS A 67 -18.16 0.57 -3.42
CA CYS A 67 -17.62 -0.79 -3.43
C CYS A 67 -18.25 -1.67 -4.53
N ALA A 68 -19.55 -1.53 -4.77
CA ALA A 68 -20.26 -2.31 -5.77
C ALA A 68 -19.81 -2.02 -7.21
N THR A 69 -19.05 -0.93 -7.44
CA THR A 69 -18.48 -0.62 -8.77
C THR A 69 -17.29 -1.52 -9.14
N TYR A 70 -16.60 -2.09 -8.15
CA TYR A 70 -15.37 -2.88 -8.35
C TYR A 70 -15.36 -4.23 -7.62
N SER A 71 -16.44 -4.60 -6.95
CA SER A 71 -16.54 -5.87 -6.23
C SER A 71 -17.94 -6.48 -6.33
N ILE A 72 -18.01 -7.81 -6.35
CA ILE A 72 -19.28 -8.55 -6.38
C ILE A 72 -19.68 -9.10 -5.00
N SER A 73 -18.83 -8.92 -3.98
CA SER A 73 -19.08 -9.40 -2.62
C SER A 73 -18.39 -8.55 -1.56
N ALA A 74 -18.93 -8.57 -0.34
CA ALA A 74 -18.31 -7.93 0.83
C ALA A 74 -16.88 -8.46 1.10
N THR A 75 -16.62 -9.74 0.87
CA THR A 75 -15.28 -10.32 1.03
C THR A 75 -14.27 -9.75 0.03
N GLU A 76 -14.68 -9.60 -1.23
CA GLU A 76 -13.81 -9.01 -2.26
C GLU A 76 -13.57 -7.53 -2.02
N ALA A 77 -14.63 -6.78 -1.69
CA ALA A 77 -14.53 -5.38 -1.29
C ALA A 77 -13.58 -5.21 -0.10
N TYR A 78 -13.70 -6.08 0.91
CA TYR A 78 -12.85 -6.03 2.08
C TYR A 78 -11.40 -6.44 1.78
N GLN A 79 -11.19 -7.45 0.94
CA GLN A 79 -9.85 -7.82 0.49
C GLN A 79 -9.16 -6.67 -0.26
N ARG A 80 -9.93 -5.90 -1.04
CA ARG A 80 -9.45 -4.70 -1.71
C ARG A 80 -9.11 -3.60 -0.72
N HIS A 81 -9.99 -3.33 0.25
CA HIS A 81 -9.72 -2.40 1.34
C HIS A 81 -8.43 -2.76 2.10
N LEU A 82 -8.20 -4.04 2.40
CA LEU A 82 -6.97 -4.49 3.05
C LEU A 82 -5.72 -4.28 2.18
N LEU A 83 -5.85 -4.38 0.85
CA LEU A 83 -4.76 -4.03 -0.07
C LEU A 83 -4.49 -2.53 -0.07
N ASP A 84 -5.52 -1.70 -0.06
CA ASP A 84 -5.38 -0.24 -0.02
C ASP A 84 -4.76 0.22 1.31
N VAL A 85 -5.11 -0.42 2.44
CA VAL A 85 -4.46 -0.20 3.74
C VAL A 85 -2.96 -0.56 3.68
N ALA A 86 -2.61 -1.72 3.13
CA ALA A 86 -1.21 -2.13 2.99
C ALA A 86 -0.42 -1.18 2.06
N TYR A 87 -1.07 -0.61 1.04
CA TYR A 87 -0.46 0.41 0.18
C TYR A 87 -0.19 1.69 0.96
N ALA A 88 -1.18 2.17 1.72
CA ALA A 88 -1.05 3.38 2.52
C ALA A 88 0.06 3.26 3.58
N GLU A 89 0.25 2.09 4.18
CA GLU A 89 1.39 1.81 5.07
C GLU A 89 2.74 1.86 4.34
N ALA A 90 2.80 1.31 3.13
CA ALA A 90 4.00 1.37 2.29
C ALA A 90 4.34 2.82 1.91
N GLU A 91 3.33 3.60 1.50
CA GLU A 91 3.49 5.02 1.13
C GLU A 91 3.89 5.87 2.33
N THR A 92 3.24 5.69 3.48
CA THR A 92 3.63 6.38 4.73
C THR A 92 5.07 6.08 5.11
N THR A 93 5.49 4.81 5.00
CA THR A 93 6.86 4.40 5.26
C THR A 93 7.83 5.03 4.26
N ALA A 94 7.47 5.08 2.99
CA ALA A 94 8.28 5.68 1.95
C ALA A 94 8.48 7.19 2.16
N CYS A 95 7.40 7.93 2.43
CA CYS A 95 7.44 9.36 2.73
C CYS A 95 8.34 9.64 3.95
N ALA A 96 8.19 8.85 5.02
CA ALA A 96 9.05 8.99 6.21
C ALA A 96 10.54 8.81 5.89
N TRP A 97 10.91 8.01 4.88
CA TRP A 97 12.31 7.84 4.48
C TRP A 97 12.81 8.99 3.61
N MET A 98 11.94 9.53 2.75
CA MET A 98 12.27 10.72 1.95
C MET A 98 12.49 11.94 2.85
N ASP A 99 11.69 12.07 3.91
CA ASP A 99 11.78 13.16 4.89
C ASP A 99 12.93 12.99 5.90
N ALA A 100 13.40 11.75 6.12
CA ALA A 100 14.49 11.48 7.05
C ALA A 100 15.81 12.02 6.50
N THR A 101 16.58 12.79 7.28
CA THR A 101 17.90 13.29 6.85
C THR A 101 18.94 12.18 6.67
N ALA A 102 18.74 11.00 7.27
CA ALA A 102 19.57 9.82 7.12
C ALA A 102 18.70 8.57 6.98
N PHE A 103 19.12 7.62 6.13
CA PHE A 103 18.43 6.34 5.97
C PHE A 103 18.46 5.55 7.28
N PRO A 104 17.30 5.19 7.87
CA PRO A 104 17.30 4.22 8.94
C PRO A 104 17.77 2.89 8.34
N ALA A 105 18.87 2.34 8.85
CA ALA A 105 19.31 0.99 8.48
C ALA A 105 18.20 0.02 8.85
N LEU A 106 17.56 -0.58 7.85
CA LEU A 106 16.54 -1.59 8.06
C LEU A 106 17.18 -2.97 8.02
N VAL A 107 17.14 -3.62 9.18
CA VAL A 107 17.45 -5.03 9.38
C VAL A 107 16.16 -5.84 9.22
#